data_AF-A0A971JUU8-F1
#
_entry.id   AF-A0A971JUU8-F1
#
_cell.length_a   1.000
_cell.length_b   1.000
_cell.length_c   1.000
_cell.angle_alpha   90.00
_cell.angle_beta   90.00
_cell.angle_gamma   90.00
#
_symmetry.space_group_name_H-M   'P 1'
#
loop_
_entity.id
_entity.type
_entity.pdbx_description
1 polymer ?
#
loop_
_entity_poly.entity_id
_entity_poly.type
_entity_poly.pdbx_seq_one_letter_code
_entity_poly.pdbx_strand_id
1 'polypeptide(L)'
;LVAAQYLLDPEAIVIGGAWERPLVEALTARLAERLPRLHSPLMPTNVALVTAELGADAVARGVATLPLQELLAPFPTSSATDADRRSHPYDHPLVAVR
;
A
#
# COMPACT_ATOMS: atom_id res chain seq x y z
N LEU A 1 -12.67 -5.80 -0.15
CA LEU A 1 -12.30 -5.60 1.27
C LEU A 1 -12.46 -6.88 2.09
N VAL A 2 -13.65 -7.47 2.21
CA VAL A 2 -13.83 -8.75 2.94
C VAL A 2 -12.87 -9.85 2.48
N ALA A 3 -12.73 -10.04 1.16
CA ALA A 3 -11.76 -11.01 0.62
C ALA A 3 -10.32 -10.68 1.03
N ALA A 4 -9.91 -9.41 1.02
CA ALA A 4 -8.58 -9.00 1.46
C ALA A 4 -8.37 -9.28 2.96
N GLN A 5 -9.41 -9.08 3.78
CA GLN A 5 -9.35 -9.40 5.21
C GLN A 5 -9.17 -10.90 5.46
N TYR A 6 -9.86 -11.77 4.70
CA TYR A 6 -9.74 -13.21 4.88
C TYR A 6 -8.51 -13.83 4.24
N LEU A 7 -8.03 -13.28 3.13
CA LEU A 7 -6.88 -13.84 2.42
C LEU A 7 -5.54 -13.35 2.96
N LEU A 8 -5.48 -12.10 3.44
CA LEU A 8 -4.23 -11.48 3.87
C LEU A 8 -4.12 -11.34 5.39
N ASP A 9 -5.24 -11.47 6.12
CA ASP A 9 -5.34 -11.24 7.57
C ASP A 9 -4.55 -10.01 8.07
N PRO A 10 -4.79 -8.81 7.49
CA PRO A 10 -3.99 -7.65 7.81
C PRO A 10 -4.38 -7.05 9.16
N GLU A 11 -3.43 -6.47 9.88
CA GLU A 11 -3.73 -5.71 11.10
C GLU A 11 -4.57 -4.44 10.81
N ALA A 12 -4.34 -3.81 9.65
CA ALA A 12 -5.06 -2.63 9.23
C ALA A 12 -5.20 -2.54 7.70
N ILE A 13 -6.28 -1.88 7.26
CA ILE A 13 -6.48 -1.47 5.88
C ILE A 13 -6.57 0.05 5.83
N VAL A 14 -5.61 0.65 5.12
CA VAL A 14 -5.51 2.10 4.93
C VAL A 14 -6.28 2.49 3.65
N ILE A 15 -7.21 3.44 3.77
CA ILE A 15 -7.99 3.99 2.67
C ILE A 15 -7.45 5.38 2.33
N GLY A 16 -7.01 5.56 1.08
CA GLY A 16 -6.44 6.81 0.58
C GLY A 16 -6.47 6.87 -0.94
N GLY A 17 -5.86 7.91 -1.51
CA GLY A 17 -5.78 8.12 -2.95
C GLY A 17 -5.73 9.60 -3.31
N ALA A 18 -6.00 9.91 -4.58
CA ALA A 18 -6.03 11.28 -5.10
C ALA A 18 -7.30 12.08 -4.73
N TRP A 19 -8.19 11.51 -3.92
CA TRP A 19 -9.42 12.18 -3.50
C TRP A 19 -9.18 13.13 -2.33
N GLU A 20 -10.01 14.17 -2.25
CA GLU A 20 -9.99 15.08 -1.12
C GLU A 20 -10.36 14.37 0.18
N ARG A 21 -9.73 14.82 1.27
CA ARG A 21 -9.83 14.21 2.58
C ARG A 21 -11.27 13.98 3.09
N PRO A 22 -12.22 14.94 2.94
CA PRO A 22 -13.60 14.72 3.37
C PRO A 22 -14.29 13.54 2.67
N LEU A 23 -13.96 13.31 1.39
CA LEU A 23 -14.54 12.21 0.61
C LEU A 23 -13.98 10.86 1.06
N VAL A 24 -12.68 10.80 1.32
CA VAL A 24 -12.02 9.60 1.85
C VAL A 24 -12.58 9.27 3.23
N GLU A 25 -12.69 10.25 4.13
CA GLU A 25 -13.23 10.05 5.48
C GLU A 25 -14.69 9.57 5.45
N ALA A 26 -15.54 10.16 4.62
CA ALA A 26 -16.92 9.72 4.43
C ALA A 26 -17.01 8.29 3.89
N LEU A 27 -16.13 7.92 2.94
CA LEU A 27 -16.05 6.56 2.43
C LEU A 27 -15.61 5.58 3.53
N THR A 28 -14.54 5.89 4.25
CA THR A 28 -14.01 5.05 5.34
C THR A 28 -15.07 4.81 6.40
N ALA A 29 -15.78 5.86 6.84
CA ALA A 29 -16.86 5.74 7.81
C ALA A 29 -17.98 4.82 7.32
N ARG A 30 -18.41 4.99 6.06
CA ARG A 30 -19.48 4.17 5.47
C ARG A 30 -19.06 2.70 5.27
N LEU A 31 -17.79 2.45 4.98
CA LEU A 31 -17.24 1.10 4.90
C LEU A 31 -17.17 0.46 6.29
N ALA A 32 -16.70 1.18 7.30
CA ALA A 32 -16.62 0.71 8.68
C ALA A 32 -18.00 0.31 9.23
N GLU A 33 -19.05 1.06 8.88
CA GLU A 33 -20.43 0.72 9.28
C GLU A 33 -20.97 -0.55 8.60
N ARG A 34 -20.62 -0.76 7.32
CA ARG A 34 -21.24 -1.79 6.48
C ARG A 34 -20.48 -3.11 6.42
N LEU A 35 -19.16 -3.08 6.50
CA LEU A 35 -18.31 -4.27 6.41
C LEU A 35 -18.66 -5.36 7.43
N PRO A 36 -18.93 -5.05 8.72
CA PRO A 36 -19.30 -6.04 9.72
C PRO A 36 -20.46 -6.96 9.30
N ARG A 37 -21.40 -6.45 8.50
CA ARG A 37 -22.58 -7.21 8.05
C ARG A 37 -22.27 -8.23 6.95
N LEU A 38 -21.11 -8.09 6.31
CA LEU A 38 -20.66 -8.94 5.22
C LEU A 38 -19.69 -10.02 5.68
N HIS A 39 -19.30 -9.99 6.96
CA HIS A 39 -18.42 -11.00 7.54
C HIS A 39 -19.17 -12.31 7.81
N SER A 40 -18.45 -13.40 7.65
CA SER A 40 -18.89 -14.70 8.13
C SER A 40 -18.95 -14.68 9.66
N PRO A 41 -20.05 -15.11 10.29
CA PRO A 41 -20.13 -15.27 11.74
C PRO A 41 -19.09 -16.24 12.30
N LEU A 42 -18.57 -17.15 11.45
CA LEU A 42 -17.60 -18.17 11.83
C LEU A 42 -16.14 -17.70 11.72
N MET A 43 -15.91 -16.54 11.09
CA MET A 43 -14.59 -15.94 10.93
C MET A 43 -14.68 -14.44 11.23
N PRO A 44 -14.75 -14.05 12.51
CA PRO A 44 -14.68 -12.66 12.91
C PRO A 44 -13.31 -12.07 12.55
N THR A 45 -13.29 -10.80 12.14
CA THR A 45 -12.07 -10.05 11.80
C THR A 45 -11.99 -8.80 12.68
N ASN A 46 -10.79 -8.45 13.13
CA ASN A 46 -10.55 -7.24 13.93
C ASN A 46 -9.74 -6.20 13.15
N VAL A 47 -9.84 -6.23 11.81
CA VAL A 47 -9.03 -5.38 10.93
C VAL A 47 -9.42 -3.92 11.10
N ALA A 48 -8.46 -3.08 11.49
CA ALA A 48 -8.68 -1.64 11.61
C ALA A 48 -8.85 -0.99 10.22
N LEU A 49 -9.93 -0.25 10.00
CA LEU A 49 -10.11 0.57 8.80
C LEU A 49 -9.69 2.01 9.11
N VAL A 50 -8.64 2.50 8.46
CA VAL A 50 -8.05 3.82 8.76
C VAL A 50 -7.92 4.68 7.51
N THR A 51 -8.03 6.00 7.67
CA THR A 51 -7.81 6.95 6.58
C THR A 51 -6.31 7.25 6.45
N ALA A 52 -5.82 7.34 5.21
CA ALA A 52 -4.43 7.71 4.94
C ALA A 52 -4.13 9.15 5.40
N GLU A 53 -3.15 9.30 6.29
CA GLU A 53 -2.75 10.62 6.78
C GLU A 53 -1.89 11.40 5.79
N LEU A 54 -1.06 10.68 5.03
CA LEU A 54 -0.12 11.26 4.07
C LEU A 54 -0.76 11.63 2.73
N GLY A 55 -2.02 11.25 2.50
CA GLY A 55 -2.77 11.60 1.29
C GLY A 55 -2.00 11.29 -0.01
N ALA A 56 -1.91 12.29 -0.89
CA ALA A 56 -1.19 12.20 -2.16
C ALA A 56 0.32 11.94 -1.99
N ASP A 57 0.91 12.38 -0.87
CA ASP A 57 2.35 12.23 -0.61
C ASP A 57 2.72 10.83 -0.12
N ALA A 58 1.73 9.96 0.17
CA ALA A 58 1.97 8.62 0.71
C ALA A 58 2.95 7.81 -0.16
N VAL A 59 2.83 7.93 -1.49
CA VAL A 59 3.70 7.23 -2.44
C VAL A 59 5.12 7.78 -2.38
N ALA A 60 5.29 9.10 -2.51
CA ALA A 60 6.61 9.73 -2.50
C ALA A 60 7.35 9.47 -1.18
N ARG A 61 6.65 9.59 -0.06
CA ARG A 61 7.20 9.30 1.28
C ARG A 61 7.50 7.83 1.47
N GLY A 62 6.66 6.92 0.97
CA GLY A 62 6.93 5.48 0.98
C GLY A 62 8.16 5.10 0.15
N VAL A 63 8.34 5.71 -1.03
CA VAL A 63 9.56 5.50 -1.83
C VAL A 63 10.80 5.99 -1.09
N ALA A 64 10.70 7.11 -0.37
CA ALA A 64 11.80 7.64 0.43
C ALA A 64 12.20 6.71 1.60
N THR A 65 11.37 5.73 2.00
CA THR A 65 11.75 4.74 3.01
C THR A 65 12.48 3.53 2.43
N LEU A 66 12.47 3.32 1.11
CA LEU A 66 13.13 2.17 0.48
C LEU A 66 14.63 2.07 0.79
N PRO A 67 15.43 3.16 0.78
CA PRO A 67 16.84 3.07 1.16
C PRO A 67 17.04 2.63 2.62
N LEU A 68 16.14 3.04 3.52
CA LEU A 68 16.17 2.61 4.92
C LEU A 68 15.85 1.12 5.04
N GLN A 69 14.89 0.61 4.25
CA GLN A 69 14.61 -0.81 4.18
C GLN A 69 15.84 -1.59 3.68
N GLU A 70 16.50 -1.13 2.61
CA GLU A 70 17.71 -1.78 2.10
C GLU A 70 18.84 -1.82 3.15
N LEU A 71 19.01 -0.74 3.92
CA LEU A 71 20.05 -0.63 4.95
C LEU A 71 19.77 -1.49 6.20
N LEU A 72 18.49 -1.66 6.56
CA LEU A 72 18.08 -2.37 7.78
C LEU A 72 17.68 -3.83 7.51
N ALA A 73 17.58 -4.25 6.24
CA ALA A 73 17.23 -5.62 5.91
C ALA A 73 18.35 -6.60 6.31
N PRO A 74 18.03 -7.74 6.95
CA PRO A 74 19.03 -8.75 7.31
C PRO A 74 19.69 -9.38 6.08
N PHE A 75 19.01 -9.34 4.93
CA PHE A 75 19.54 -9.69 3.62
C PHE A 75 19.16 -8.57 2.65
N PRO A 76 20.11 -7.74 2.18
CA PRO A 76 19.81 -6.68 1.23
C PRO A 76 19.27 -7.29 -0.06
N THR A 77 18.10 -6.84 -0.48
CA THR A 77 17.42 -7.32 -1.70
C THR A 77 17.87 -6.57 -2.96
N SER A 78 18.59 -5.45 -2.81
CA SER A 78 19.26 -4.78 -3.91
C SER A 78 20.64 -5.38 -4.14
N SER A 79 20.87 -5.96 -5.31
CA SER A 79 22.22 -6.26 -5.76
C SER A 79 22.87 -4.98 -6.30
N ALA A 80 24.20 -4.87 -6.26
CA ALA A 80 24.92 -3.74 -6.88
C ALA A 80 24.56 -3.58 -8.38
N THR A 81 24.23 -4.67 -9.05
CA THR A 81 23.75 -4.72 -10.44
C THR A 81 22.36 -4.08 -10.61
N ASP A 82 21.49 -4.14 -9.60
CA ASP A 82 20.15 -3.53 -9.64
C ASP A 82 20.16 -2.02 -9.37
N ALA A 83 21.21 -1.52 -8.72
CA ALA A 83 21.41 -0.08 -8.55
C ALA A 83 21.75 0.58 -9.90
N ASP A 84 22.66 -0.03 -10.67
CA ASP A 84 23.13 0.49 -11.97
C ASP A 84 21.98 0.55 -13.00
N ARG A 85 21.08 -0.44 -12.97
CA ARG A 85 19.90 -0.51 -13.85
C ARG A 85 18.80 0.51 -13.50
N ARG A 86 18.73 0.97 -12.24
CA ARG A 86 17.79 2.02 -11.78
C ARG A 86 18.26 3.43 -12.16
N SER A 87 19.57 3.65 -12.29
CA SER A 87 20.16 4.92 -12.75
C SER A 87 19.91 5.21 -14.24
N HIS A 88 19.60 4.17 -15.03
CA HIS A 88 19.29 4.27 -16.46
C HIS A 88 17.91 3.67 -16.78
N PRO A 89 16.81 4.25 -16.26
CA PRO A 89 15.47 3.66 -16.41
C PRO A 89 14.97 3.63 -17.87
N TYR A 90 15.61 4.40 -18.76
CA TYR A 90 15.28 4.48 -20.18
C TYR A 90 16.10 3.54 -21.08
N ASP A 91 17.11 2.86 -20.55
CA ASP A 91 17.91 1.88 -21.31
C ASP A 91 17.32 0.46 -21.26
N HIS A 92 16.09 0.32 -20.77
CA HIS A 92 15.41 -0.97 -20.75
C HIS A 92 14.95 -1.33 -22.19
N PRO A 93 15.25 -2.54 -22.70
CA PRO A 93 14.90 -2.96 -24.08
C PRO A 93 13.39 -3.01 -24.37
N LEU A 94 12.54 -2.79 -23.36
CA LEU A 94 11.08 -2.70 -23.52
C LEU A 94 10.55 -1.26 -23.59
N VAL A 95 11.38 -0.25 -23.29
CA VAL A 95 11.06 1.18 -23.42
C VAL A 95 11.53 1.72 -24.78
N ALA A 96 12.54 1.08 -25.38
CA ALA A 96 13.00 1.35 -26.74
C ALA A 96 12.14 0.61 -27.79
N VAL A 97 10.86 0.96 -27.90
CA VAL A 97 10.04 0.59 -29.06
C VAL A 97 9.55 1.88 -29.71
N ARG A 98 10.16 2.24 -30.84
CA ARG A 98 9.63 3.20 -31.82
C ARG A 98 8.71 2.49 -32.79
#